data_AF-A0A9Q9Y7P9-F1
#
_entry.id   AF-A0A9Q9Y7P9-F1
#
_cell.length_a   1.000
_cell.length_b   1.000
_cell.length_c   1.000
_cell.angle_alpha   90.00
_cell.angle_beta   90.00
_cell.angle_gamma   90.00
#
_symmetry.space_group_name_H-M   'P 1'
#
loop_
_entity.id
_entity.type
_entity.pdbx_description
1 polymer ?
#
loop_
_entity_poly.entity_id
_entity_poly.type
_entity_poly.pdbx_seq_one_letter_code
_entity_poly.pdbx_strand_id
1 'polypeptide(L)'
;MAFRCFGEHSRMHGSVDLGQEYDFLQNMNDEALPSTLLESEMRDYEDAGLLLNSPYFPVLRKERNTDLIISLDFSEGDPFMKTPGTSMLLFPHDIHRDHQRSN
;
A
#
# COMPACT_ATOMS: atom_id res chain seq x y z
N MET A 1 10.09 -2.34 6.17
CA MET A 1 9.19 -3.41 5.70
C MET A 1 7.80 -2.82 5.64
N ALA A 2 7.19 -2.77 4.45
CA ALA A 2 5.80 -2.37 4.30
C ALA A 2 5.00 -3.66 4.05
N PHE A 3 3.82 -3.77 4.64
CA PHE A 3 2.93 -4.90 4.42
C PHE A 3 1.73 -4.43 3.60
N ARG A 4 1.21 -5.30 2.73
CA ARG A 4 -0.06 -5.07 2.05
C ARG A 4 -1.16 -5.87 2.73
N CYS A 5 -2.24 -5.20 3.13
CA CYS A 5 -3.46 -5.85 3.60
C CYS A 5 -4.38 -6.15 2.41
N PHE A 6 -4.94 -7.37 2.37
CA PHE A 6 -6.05 -7.70 1.48
C PHE A 6 -7.38 -7.73 2.24
N GLY A 7 -8.50 -7.61 1.51
CA GLY A 7 -9.85 -7.96 2.00
C GLY A 7 -10.22 -9.35 1.48
N GLU A 8 -11.14 -10.04 2.18
CA GLU A 8 -11.40 -11.49 2.19
C GLU A 8 -11.63 -12.25 0.86
N HIS A 9 -11.50 -11.64 -0.31
CA HIS A 9 -11.90 -12.22 -1.59
C HIS A 9 -10.80 -13.07 -2.29
N SER A 10 -9.80 -13.57 -1.56
CA SER A 10 -8.71 -14.36 -2.14
C SER A 10 -8.30 -15.54 -1.25
N ARG A 11 -9.27 -16.32 -0.77
CA ARG A 11 -8.98 -17.65 -0.20
C ARG A 11 -8.68 -18.64 -1.33
N MET A 12 -7.43 -18.65 -1.79
CA MET A 12 -6.92 -19.73 -2.64
C MET A 12 -6.45 -20.89 -1.76
N HIS A 13 -6.83 -22.11 -2.14
CA HIS A 13 -6.57 -23.35 -1.41
C HIS A 13 -5.08 -23.72 -1.53
N GLY A 14 -4.26 -23.16 -0.65
CA GLY A 14 -2.83 -23.42 -0.56
C GLY A 14 -2.21 -22.41 0.40
N SER A 15 -1.76 -22.87 1.57
CA SER A 15 -1.20 -22.03 2.64
C SER A 15 0.04 -21.31 2.14
N VAL A 16 -0.13 -20.06 1.70
CA VAL A 16 0.94 -19.07 1.73
C VAL A 16 1.10 -18.71 3.20
N ASP A 17 2.30 -18.84 3.76
CA ASP A 17 2.61 -18.44 5.14
C ASP A 17 2.55 -16.91 5.24
N LEU A 18 1.34 -16.38 5.38
CA LEU A 18 1.04 -14.98 5.60
C LEU A 18 1.11 -14.64 7.08
N GLY A 19 1.41 -13.39 7.40
CA GLY A 19 1.21 -12.88 8.75
C GLY A 19 -0.28 -12.68 9.00
N GLN A 20 -0.80 -13.13 10.14
CA GLN A 20 -2.21 -12.95 10.51
C GLN A 20 -2.31 -12.25 11.86
N GLU A 21 -3.11 -11.19 11.92
CA GLU A 21 -3.36 -10.41 13.14
C GLU A 21 -4.85 -10.05 13.22
N TYR A 22 -5.36 -9.73 14.41
CA TYR A 22 -6.72 -9.21 14.57
C TYR A 22 -6.91 -7.89 13.80
N ASP A 23 -8.03 -7.74 13.10
CA ASP A 23 -8.35 -6.51 12.38
C ASP A 23 -8.85 -5.43 13.35
N PHE A 24 -8.07 -4.36 13.49
CA PHE A 24 -8.43 -3.22 14.32
C PHE A 24 -9.62 -2.41 13.76
N LEU A 25 -10.02 -2.66 12.51
CA LEU A 25 -11.21 -2.06 11.90
C LEU A 25 -12.51 -2.76 12.29
N GLN A 26 -12.44 -3.97 12.87
CA GLN A 26 -13.63 -4.75 13.18
C GLN A 26 -14.61 -3.97 14.06
N ASN A 27 -15.88 -3.96 13.66
CA ASN A 27 -16.97 -3.26 14.37
C ASN A 27 -16.75 -1.75 14.62
N MET A 28 -15.86 -1.09 13.87
CA MET A 28 -15.78 0.37 13.94
C MET A 28 -17.06 1.01 13.39
N ASN A 29 -17.52 2.05 14.08
CA ASN A 29 -18.69 2.82 13.67
C ASN A 29 -18.26 3.99 12.77
N ASP A 30 -17.90 3.67 11.53
CA ASP A 30 -17.52 4.66 10.51
C ASP A 30 -18.22 4.37 9.18
N GLU A 31 -19.13 5.26 8.79
CA GLU A 31 -19.89 5.16 7.53
C GLU A 31 -19.00 5.32 6.28
N ALA A 32 -17.78 5.83 6.41
CA ALA A 32 -16.84 5.92 5.30
C ALA A 32 -16.18 4.57 4.97
N LEU A 33 -16.24 3.60 5.87
CA LEU A 33 -15.68 2.27 5.67
C LEU A 33 -16.72 1.31 5.08
N PRO A 34 -16.40 0.56 4.01
CA PRO A 34 -17.28 -0.49 3.51
C PRO A 34 -17.49 -1.59 4.55
N SER A 35 -18.70 -2.15 4.61
CA SER A 35 -19.07 -3.18 5.61
C SER A 35 -18.15 -4.40 5.55
N THR A 36 -17.63 -4.75 4.37
CA THR A 36 -16.70 -5.85 4.16
C THR A 36 -15.37 -5.70 4.91
N LEU A 37 -14.94 -4.47 5.24
CA LEU A 37 -13.76 -4.23 6.07
C LEU A 37 -14.08 -4.28 7.57
N LEU A 38 -15.35 -4.14 7.95
CA LEU A 38 -15.81 -4.10 9.35
C LEU A 38 -16.23 -5.48 9.87
N GLU A 39 -16.60 -6.40 8.96
CA GLU A 39 -17.09 -7.74 9.28
C GLU A 39 -15.97 -8.74 9.60
N SER A 40 -14.75 -8.51 9.09
CA SER A 40 -13.62 -9.45 9.25
C SER A 40 -12.96 -9.33 10.62
N GLU A 41 -12.73 -10.46 11.28
CA GLU A 41 -12.04 -10.54 12.58
C GLU A 41 -10.52 -10.50 12.45
N MET A 42 -9.99 -11.06 11.36
CA MET A 42 -8.56 -11.27 11.15
C MET A 42 -8.12 -10.65 9.82
N ARG A 43 -6.91 -10.12 9.81
CA ARG A 43 -6.30 -9.51 8.63
C ARG A 43 -5.07 -10.30 8.20
N ASP A 44 -5.03 -10.63 6.91
CA ASP A 44 -3.84 -11.20 6.29
C ASP A 44 -2.90 -10.09 5.80
N TYR A 45 -1.61 -10.27 6.09
CA TYR A 45 -0.52 -9.38 5.70
C TYR A 45 0.47 -10.12 4.82
N GLU A 46 0.75 -9.56 3.65
CA GLU A 46 1.76 -10.06 2.73
C GLU A 46 2.97 -9.11 2.67
N ASP A 47 4.14 -9.66 2.35
CA ASP A 47 5.34 -8.87 2.08
C ASP A 47 5.10 -7.94 0.87
N ALA A 48 5.30 -6.63 1.04
CA ALA A 48 5.06 -5.68 -0.04
C ALA A 48 5.99 -5.90 -1.25
N GLY A 49 7.16 -6.52 -1.08
CA GLY A 49 8.07 -6.87 -2.16
C GLY A 49 7.46 -7.84 -3.18
N LEU A 50 6.46 -8.64 -2.79
CA LEU A 50 5.70 -9.51 -3.71
C LEU A 50 4.85 -8.71 -4.71
N LEU A 51 4.32 -7.55 -4.29
CA LEU A 51 3.55 -6.68 -5.18
C LEU A 51 4.44 -5.62 -5.83
N LEU A 52 5.16 -4.90 -4.99
CA LEU A 52 5.88 -3.70 -5.34
C LEU A 52 7.11 -3.57 -4.43
N ASN A 53 8.28 -3.87 -4.96
CA ASN A 53 9.56 -3.73 -4.26
C ASN A 53 10.00 -2.26 -4.13
N SER A 54 9.10 -1.37 -3.70
CA SER A 54 9.44 0.01 -3.40
C SER A 54 8.54 0.57 -2.29
N PRO A 55 9.12 1.01 -1.16
CA PRO A 55 8.35 1.44 0.01
C PRO A 55 7.90 2.91 -0.11
N TYR A 56 7.25 3.28 -1.22
CA TYR A 56 6.84 4.68 -1.44
C TYR A 56 5.63 5.10 -0.61
N PHE A 57 4.69 4.19 -0.34
CA PHE A 57 3.46 4.49 0.41
C PHE A 57 3.67 5.24 1.76
N PRO A 58 4.61 4.85 2.64
CA PRO A 58 4.83 5.58 3.89
C PRO A 58 5.48 6.96 3.69
N VAL A 59 6.25 7.14 2.60
CA VAL A 59 6.99 8.38 2.31
C VAL A 59 6.10 9.42 1.63
N LEU A 60 5.12 8.96 0.86
CA LEU A 60 4.21 9.80 0.08
C LEU A 60 2.94 10.24 0.83
N ARG A 61 2.85 9.99 2.13
CA ARG A 61 1.76 10.50 2.97
C ARG A 61 1.78 12.03 2.98
N LYS A 62 0.62 12.68 2.80
CA LYS A 62 0.51 14.14 2.72
C LYS A 62 1.10 14.83 3.95
N GLU A 63 0.95 14.21 5.13
CA GLU A 63 1.43 14.74 6.41
C GLU A 63 2.96 14.76 6.54
N ARG A 64 3.68 13.99 5.70
CA ARG A 64 5.14 13.89 5.77
C ARG A 64 5.85 15.08 5.11
N ASN A 65 5.17 15.85 4.24
CA ASN A 65 5.74 16.98 3.49
C ASN A 65 7.12 16.66 2.91
N THR A 66 7.24 15.51 2.24
CA THR A 66 8.54 15.01 1.77
C THR A 66 9.01 15.79 0.54
N ASP A 67 10.06 16.61 0.68
CA ASP A 67 10.63 17.39 -0.42
C ASP A 67 11.61 16.58 -1.31
N LEU A 68 12.31 15.61 -0.72
CA LEU A 68 13.31 14.79 -1.40
C LEU A 68 13.21 13.33 -0.97
N ILE A 69 13.17 12.44 -1.94
CA ILE A 69 13.23 10.98 -1.73
C ILE A 69 14.53 10.46 -2.32
N ILE A 70 15.37 9.88 -1.48
CA ILE A 70 16.55 9.11 -1.92
C ILE A 70 16.14 7.65 -1.98
N SER A 71 15.95 7.15 -3.20
CA SER A 71 15.56 5.74 -3.43
C SER A 71 16.80 4.87 -3.59
N LEU A 72 16.82 3.74 -2.89
CA LEU A 72 17.86 2.72 -2.98
C LEU A 72 17.18 1.43 -3.48
N ASP A 73 17.63 0.93 -4.63
CA ASP A 73 17.07 -0.26 -5.26
C ASP A 73 18.06 -1.43 -5.17
N PHE A 74 17.58 -2.54 -4.61
CA PHE A 74 18.33 -3.79 -4.46
C PHE A 74 17.68 -4.93 -5.25
N SER A 75 16.76 -4.60 -6.16
CA SER A 75 16.15 -5.59 -7.04
C SER A 75 17.18 -6.24 -7.96
N GLU A 76 16.90 -7.48 -8.32
CA GLU A 76 17.66 -8.18 -9.34
C GLU A 76 17.25 -7.68 -10.74
N GLY A 77 18.22 -7.31 -11.58
CA GLY A 77 17.98 -6.82 -12.94
C GLY A 77 18.34 -5.35 -13.13
N ASP A 78 17.71 -4.71 -14.13
CA ASP A 78 17.96 -3.30 -14.44
C ASP A 78 17.19 -2.38 -13.47
N PRO A 79 17.89 -1.57 -12.64
CA PRO A 79 17.26 -0.69 -11.65
C PRO A 79 16.43 0.44 -12.28
N PHE A 80 16.58 0.69 -13.59
CA PHE A 80 15.80 1.70 -14.31
C PHE A 80 14.61 1.11 -15.08
N MET A 81 14.51 -0.22 -15.16
CA MET A 81 13.33 -0.89 -15.70
C MET A 81 12.20 -0.82 -14.67
N LYS A 82 11.48 0.31 -14.72
CA LYS A 82 10.25 0.49 -13.94
C LYS A 82 9.27 -0.61 -14.31
N THR A 83 8.91 -1.42 -13.32
CA THR A 83 7.72 -2.26 -13.42
C THR A 83 6.53 -1.37 -13.76
N PRO A 84 5.75 -1.67 -14.82
CA PRO A 84 4.62 -0.84 -15.23
C PRO A 84 3.67 -0.50 -14.06
N GLY A 85 3.55 -1.42 -13.10
CA GLY A 85 2.76 -1.26 -11.87
C GLY A 85 3.20 -0.14 -10.93
N THR A 86 4.50 0.15 -10.79
CA THR A 86 4.99 1.21 -9.87
C THR A 86 4.49 2.57 -10.32
N SER A 87 4.64 2.85 -11.61
CA SER A 87 4.21 4.12 -12.20
C SER A 87 2.69 4.27 -12.09
N MET A 88 1.94 3.19 -12.38
CA MET A 88 0.48 3.17 -12.33
C MET A 88 -0.11 3.34 -10.93
N LEU A 89 0.60 2.96 -9.86
CA LEU A 89 0.13 3.16 -8.49
C LEU A 89 0.49 4.55 -7.93
N LEU A 90 1.51 5.20 -8.50
CA LEU A 90 1.97 6.53 -8.07
C LEU A 90 1.20 7.68 -8.74
N PHE A 91 0.74 7.51 -9.98
CA PHE A 91 0.04 8.57 -10.73
C PHE A 91 -1.42 8.85 -10.32
N PRO A 92 -2.26 7.89 -9.89
CA PRO A 92 -3.66 8.15 -9.54
C PRO A 92 -3.85 8.68 -8.13
N HIS A 93 -2.87 8.53 -7.24
CA HIS A 93 -2.86 9.25 -5.97
C HIS A 93 -2.21 10.62 -6.21
N ASP A 94 -3.02 11.64 -6.51
CA ASP A 94 -2.62 13.05 -6.63
C ASP A 94 -1.97 13.55 -5.32
N ILE A 95 -0.68 13.26 -5.13
CA ILE A 95 0.05 13.50 -3.88
C ILE A 95 0.68 14.90 -3.84
N HIS A 96 0.67 15.69 -4.94
CA HIS A 96 1.41 16.97 -5.00
C HIS A 96 0.80 18.10 -5.85
N ARG A 97 -0.52 18.10 -6.14
CA ARG A 97 -1.11 19.08 -7.08
C ARG A 97 -1.71 20.36 -6.48
N ASP A 98 -1.41 20.71 -5.23
CA ASP A 98 -2.05 21.87 -4.57
C ASP A 98 -1.17 23.13 -4.43
N HIS A 99 0.10 23.12 -4.87
CA HIS A 99 1.01 24.27 -4.68
C HIS A 99 1.19 25.20 -5.91
N GLN A 100 0.42 25.01 -7.00
CA GLN A 100 0.62 25.81 -8.24
C GLN A 100 -0.62 26.61 -8.70
N ARG A 101 -1.58 26.87 -7.81
CA ARG A 101 -2.69 27.83 -8.06
C ARG A 101 -2.63 29.01 -7.09
N SER A 102 -1.55 29.78 -7.16
CA SER A 102 -1.54 31.16 -6.67
C SER A 102 -0.49 31.93 -7.49
N ASN A 103 -0.92 32.44 -8.64
CA ASN A 103 -0.51 33.70 -9.24
C ASN A 103 -1.41 33.98 -10.45
#